data_AF-A0A9W9RKP1-F1
#
_entry.id   AF-A0A9W9RKP1-F1
#
_cell.length_a   1.000
_cell.length_b   1.000
_cell.length_c   1.000
_cell.angle_alpha   90.00
_cell.angle_beta   90.00
_cell.angle_gamma   90.00
#
_symmetry.space_group_name_H-M   'P 1'
#
loop_
_entity.id
_entity.type
_entity.pdbx_description
1 polymer ?
#
loop_
_entity_poly.entity_id
_entity_poly.type
_entity_poly.pdbx_seq_one_letter_code
_entity_poly.pdbx_strand_id
1 'polypeptide(L)'
;MVIGDALNSRYQVIGKLGFGVSSTVWLARDMRDHRYVALKVYTRDEDNKNEFEIYKQLPKTSQHPGREHVREALDTFTISRPGGDHQCLV
;
A
#
# COMPACT_ATOMS: atom_id res chain seq x y z
N MET A 1 6.29 -12.25 -4.34
CA MET A 1 4.92 -11.92 -4.80
C MET A 1 4.90 -12.02 -6.30
N VAL A 2 3.84 -12.59 -6.87
CA VAL A 2 3.69 -12.81 -8.31
C VAL A 2 2.30 -12.35 -8.78
N ILE A 3 2.13 -12.19 -10.10
CA ILE A 3 0.83 -11.89 -10.69
C ILE A 3 -0.14 -13.04 -10.36
N GLY A 4 -1.36 -12.68 -9.96
CA GLY A 4 -2.39 -13.61 -9.50
C GLY A 4 -2.43 -13.82 -7.98
N ASP A 5 -1.38 -13.44 -7.23
CA ASP A 5 -1.39 -13.52 -5.76
C ASP A 5 -2.54 -12.69 -5.18
N ALA A 6 -3.28 -13.25 -4.21
CA ALA A 6 -4.27 -12.53 -3.43
C ALA A 6 -3.68 -12.12 -2.07
N LEU A 7 -3.47 -10.82 -1.86
CA LEU A 7 -2.97 -10.26 -0.61
C LEU A 7 -4.11 -9.79 0.29
N ASN A 8 -3.93 -9.97 1.60
CA ASN A 8 -4.93 -9.63 2.63
C ASN A 8 -6.33 -10.20 2.31
N SER A 9 -6.39 -11.32 1.58
CA SER A 9 -7.63 -11.90 1.05
C SER A 9 -8.54 -10.91 0.30
N ARG A 10 -7.97 -9.85 -0.29
CA ARG A 10 -8.72 -8.74 -0.90
C ARG A 10 -8.08 -8.20 -2.17
N TYR A 11 -6.75 -8.08 -2.22
CA TYR A 11 -6.06 -7.40 -3.31
C TYR A 11 -5.38 -8.43 -4.22
N GLN A 12 -5.93 -8.62 -5.42
CA GLN A 12 -5.35 -9.51 -6.42
C GLN A 12 -4.30 -8.77 -7.25
N VAL A 13 -3.05 -9.26 -7.26
CA VAL A 13 -1.95 -8.65 -8.02
C VAL A 13 -2.16 -8.86 -9.52
N ILE A 14 -2.09 -7.77 -10.29
CA ILE A 14 -2.28 -7.78 -11.75
C ILE A 14 -0.95 -7.56 -12.47
N GLY A 15 -0.09 -6.69 -11.94
CA GLY A 15 1.16 -6.34 -12.59
C GLY A 15 2.06 -5.48 -11.71
N LYS A 16 3.32 -5.33 -12.12
CA LYS A 16 4.28 -4.45 -11.45
C LYS A 16 4.20 -3.05 -12.05
N LEU A 17 4.14 -2.02 -11.21
CA LEU A 17 4.13 -0.61 -11.65
C LEU A 17 5.53 0.02 -11.58
N GLY A 18 6.34 -0.37 -10.59
CA GLY A 18 7.68 0.19 -10.44
C GLY A 18 8.40 -0.38 -9.21
N PHE A 19 9.67 -0.03 -9.05
CA PHE A 19 10.48 -0.39 -7.88
C PHE A 19 11.52 0.68 -7.58
N GLY A 20 11.93 0.74 -6.32
CA GLY A 20 13.03 1.56 -5.84
C GLY A 20 13.78 0.82 -4.74
N VAL A 21 14.67 1.55 -4.04
CA VAL A 21 15.48 1.00 -2.94
C VAL A 21 14.60 0.47 -1.80
N SER A 22 13.56 1.23 -1.46
CA SER A 22 12.72 1.00 -0.29
C SER A 22 11.54 0.06 -0.51
N SER A 23 11.06 -0.04 -1.74
CA SER A 23 9.75 -0.62 -2.00
C SER A 23 9.55 -1.00 -3.46
N THR A 24 8.59 -1.87 -3.69
CA THR A 24 8.06 -2.19 -5.02
C THR A 24 6.58 -1.87 -5.05
N VAL A 25 6.14 -1.18 -6.11
CA VAL A 25 4.73 -0.81 -6.31
C VAL A 25 4.10 -1.73 -7.33
N TRP A 26 2.92 -2.27 -7.00
CA TRP A 26 2.17 -3.21 -7.82
C TRP A 26 0.78 -2.69 -8.13
N LEU A 27 0.29 -2.95 -9.34
CA LEU A 27 -1.11 -2.78 -9.69
C LEU A 27 -1.89 -3.99 -9.16
N ALA A 28 -2.97 -3.72 -8.44
CA ALA A 28 -3.88 -4.76 -7.96
C ALA A 28 -5.34 -4.42 -8.21
N ARG A 29 -6.19 -5.45 -8.24
CA ARG A 29 -7.65 -5.33 -8.16
C ARG A 29 -8.06 -5.47 -6.71
N ASP A 30 -8.74 -4.45 -6.18
CA ASP A 30 -9.51 -4.61 -4.96
C ASP A 30 -10.79 -5.40 -5.28
N MET A 31 -10.86 -6.63 -4.77
CA MET A 31 -11.98 -7.54 -5.02
C MET A 31 -13.25 -7.15 -4.24
N ARG A 32 -13.14 -6.32 -3.20
CA ARG A 32 -14.30 -5.86 -2.42
C ARG A 32 -14.96 -4.63 -3.03
N ASP A 33 -14.15 -3.60 -3.31
CA ASP A 33 -14.67 -2.32 -3.85
C ASP A 33 -14.66 -2.30 -5.40
N HIS A 34 -14.23 -3.39 -6.04
CA HIS A 34 -14.16 -3.54 -7.50
C HIS A 34 -13.41 -2.40 -8.23
N ARG A 35 -12.30 -1.92 -7.64
CA ARG A 35 -11.46 -0.86 -8.20
C ARG A 35 -10.01 -1.28 -8.35
N TYR A 36 -9.26 -0.55 -9.18
CA TYR A 36 -7.81 -0.71 -9.25
C TYR A 36 -7.13 0.10 -8.15
N VAL A 37 -6.10 -0.48 -7.54
CA VAL A 37 -5.31 0.14 -6.48
C VAL A 37 -3.81 -0.09 -6.71
N ALA A 38 -2.97 0.72 -6.07
CA ALA A 38 -1.53 0.54 -6.06
C ALA A 38 -1.09 -0.03 -4.72
N LEU A 39 -0.41 -1.17 -4.72
CA LEU A 39 0.16 -1.77 -3.51
C LEU A 39 1.64 -1.40 -3.42
N LYS A 40 2.00 -0.52 -2.49
CA LYS A 40 3.40 -0.20 -2.17
C LYS A 40 3.87 -1.15 -1.08
N VAL A 41 4.68 -2.14 -1.48
CA VAL A 41 5.25 -3.17 -0.60
C VAL A 41 6.69 -2.81 -0.27
N TYR A 42 7.00 -2.63 1.01
CA TYR A 42 8.31 -2.20 1.47
C TYR A 42 9.30 -3.37 1.63
N THR A 43 10.59 -3.08 1.55
CA THR A 43 11.66 -3.98 2.01
C THR A 43 11.61 -4.13 3.53
N ARG A 44 12.28 -5.17 4.06
CA ARG A 44 12.20 -5.53 5.49
C ARG A 44 12.98 -4.58 6.40
N ASP A 45 14.03 -3.95 5.87
CA ASP A 45 15.06 -3.27 6.66
C ASP A 45 14.88 -1.75 6.73
N GLU A 46 13.84 -1.20 6.12
CA GLU A 46 13.60 0.24 6.16
C GLU A 46 12.67 0.65 7.30
N ASP A 47 13.06 1.71 8.02
CA ASP A 47 12.24 2.39 9.03
C ASP A 47 11.17 3.25 8.35
N ASN A 48 10.22 2.57 7.72
CA ASN A 48 9.05 3.13 7.03
C ASN A 48 7.95 3.61 7.97
N LYS A 49 8.13 3.47 9.29
CA LYS A 49 7.18 3.90 10.32
C LYS A 49 6.72 5.34 10.15
N ASN A 50 7.63 6.24 9.76
CA ASN A 50 7.29 7.66 9.55
C ASN A 50 6.20 7.86 8.48
N GLU A 51 6.25 7.16 7.35
CA GLU A 51 5.25 7.33 6.29
C GLU A 51 3.87 6.82 6.73
N PHE A 52 3.82 5.68 7.43
CA PHE A 52 2.57 5.16 7.98
C PHE A 52 1.96 6.09 9.05
N GLU A 53 2.78 6.64 9.94
CA GLU A 53 2.31 7.60 10.95
C GLU A 53 1.81 8.90 10.31
N ILE A 54 2.45 9.39 9.24
CA ILE A 54 1.95 10.53 8.47
C ILE A 54 0.54 10.24 7.93
N TYR A 55 0.32 9.09 7.29
CA TYR A 55 -1.00 8.74 6.77
C TYR A 55 -2.06 8.55 7.86
N LYS A 56 -1.68 8.07 9.05
CA LYS A 56 -2.59 7.97 10.20
C LYS A 56 -2.99 9.34 10.75
N GLN A 57 -2.05 10.29 10.76
CA GLN A 57 -2.28 11.64 11.28
C GLN A 57 -2.97 12.56 10.29
N LEU A 58 -2.94 12.25 8.98
CA LEU A 58 -3.61 13.05 7.97
C LEU A 58 -5.13 13.09 8.24
N PRO A 59 -5.71 14.26 8.51
CA PRO A 59 -7.12 14.38 8.82
C PRO A 59 -7.98 13.96 7.62
N LYS A 60 -8.83 12.94 7.85
CA LYS A 60 -9.82 12.46 6.87
C LYS A 60 -10.89 13.51 6.55
N THR A 61 -11.14 14.43 7.47
CA THR A 61 -12.23 15.42 7.39
C THR A 61 -11.73 16.86 7.32
N SER A 62 -10.48 17.08 6.88
CA SER A 62 -9.99 18.45 6.69
C SER A 62 -10.79 19.18 5.61
N GLN A 63 -11.21 20.41 5.91
CA GLN A 63 -11.90 21.29 4.96
C GLN A 63 -10.92 22.14 4.11
N HIS A 64 -9.61 21.93 4.29
CA HIS A 64 -8.61 22.69 3.55
C HIS A 64 -8.71 22.35 2.05
N PRO A 65 -8.78 23.34 1.13
CA PRO A 65 -8.99 23.09 -0.30
C PRO A 65 -7.91 22.18 -0.91
N GLY A 66 -6.65 22.34 -0.47
CA GLY A 66 -5.56 21.46 -0.91
C GLY A 66 -5.69 19.98 -0.55
N ARG A 67 -6.68 19.58 0.27
CA ARG A 67 -6.87 18.20 0.72
C ARG A 67 -7.15 17.23 -0.43
N GLU A 68 -7.86 17.71 -1.46
CA GLU A 68 -8.19 16.92 -2.66
C GLU A 68 -6.95 16.58 -3.52
N HIS A 69 -5.84 17.30 -3.30
CA HIS A 69 -4.58 17.09 -4.00
C HIS A 69 -3.60 16.21 -3.21
N VAL A 70 -3.96 15.80 -2.00
CA VAL A 70 -3.15 14.89 -1.16
C VAL A 70 -3.72 13.49 -1.31
N ARG A 71 -2.86 12.54 -1.70
CA ARG A 71 -3.24 11.12 -1.77
C ARG A 71 -3.52 10.59 -0.37
N GLU A 72 -4.48 9.69 -0.26
CA GLU A 72 -4.79 8.97 0.97
C GLU A 72 -4.32 7.53 0.89
N ALA A 73 -3.99 6.96 2.05
CA ALA A 73 -3.87 5.53 2.21
C ALA A 73 -5.27 4.93 2.35
N LEU A 74 -5.63 4.02 1.45
CA LEU A 74 -6.89 3.29 1.48
C LEU A 74 -6.88 2.19 2.52
N ASP A 75 -5.72 1.58 2.73
CA ASP A 75 -5.51 0.47 3.66
C ASP A 75 -4.03 0.36 4.06
N THR A 76 -3.77 -0.36 5.15
CA THR A 76 -2.44 -0.70 5.61
C THR A 76 -2.45 -2.10 6.19
N PHE A 77 -1.54 -2.95 5.73
CA PHE A 77 -1.43 -4.31 6.25
C PHE A 77 -0.02 -4.85 6.15
N THR A 78 0.19 -5.99 6.81
CA THR A 78 1.47 -6.71 6.82
C THR A 78 1.36 -7.99 6.00
N ILE A 79 2.35 -8.26 5.17
CA ILE A 79 2.48 -9.49 4.38
C ILE A 79 3.52 -10.38 5.06
N SER A 80 3.05 -11.44 5.71
CA SER A 80 3.94 -12.41 6.35
C SER A 80 4.62 -13.33 5.34
N ARG A 81 5.95 -13.47 5.46
CA ARG A 81 6.76 -14.35 4.61
C ARG A 81 7.87 -15.03 5.43
N PRO A 82 8.35 -16.20 5.00
CA PRO A 82 9.55 -16.80 5.59
C PRO A 82 10.73 -15.81 5.57
N GLY A 83 11.34 -15.58 6.73
CA GLY A 83 12.45 -14.64 6.91
C GLY A 83 12.04 -13.19 7.26
N GLY A 84 10.75 -12.91 7.44
CA GLY A 84 10.28 -11.63 7.93
C GLY A 84 9.11 -11.03 7.14
N ASP A 85 8.48 -10.08 7.80
CA ASP A 85 7.26 -9.44 7.34
C ASP A 85 7.57 -8.22 6.45
N HIS A 86 6.68 -7.97 5.49
CA HIS A 86 6.72 -6.77 4.66
C HIS A 86 5.51 -5.89 4.95
N GLN A 87 5.73 -4.60 5.22
CA GLN A 87 4.62 -3.67 5.30
C GLN A 87 4.09 -3.32 3.91
N CYS A 88 2.79 -3.11 3.81
CA CYS A 88 2.09 -2.75 2.58
C CYS A 88 1.18 -1.55 2.83
N LEU A 89 1.30 -0.55 1.96
CA LEU A 89 0.39 0.59 1.87
C LEU A 89 -0.43 0.44 0.58
N VAL A 90 -1.73 0.72 0.66
CA VAL A 90 -2.66 0.73 -0.48
C VAL A 90 -3.07 2.15 -0.82
#